data_AF-A0A946MDC0-F1
#
_entry.id   AF-A0A946MDC0-F1
#
_cell.length_a   1.000
_cell.length_b   1.000
_cell.length_c   1.000
_cell.angle_alpha   90.00
_cell.angle_beta   90.00
_cell.angle_gamma   90.00
#
_symmetry.space_group_name_H-M   'P 1'
#
loop_
_entity.id
_entity.type
_entity.pdbx_description
1 polymer ?
#
loop_
_entity_poly.entity_id
_entity_poly.type
_entity_poly.pdbx_seq_one_letter_code
_entity_poly.pdbx_strand_id
1 'polypeptide(L)'
;MFADLRAGRIPNEAAYGAKSTMTSILGRMATYSGQMIKWDDAINSDLKLCDVDALHSLEDEAPLSPDADGNYKVAIPGDKNTVVL
;
A
#
# COMPACT_ATOMS: atom_id res chain seq x y z
N MET A 1 -26.97 6.39 -2.27
CA MET A 1 -26.46 6.35 -3.66
C MET A 1 -27.56 6.46 -4.73
N PHE A 2 -28.29 5.40 -5.13
CA PHE A 2 -29.22 5.51 -6.28
C PHE A 2 -30.41 6.46 -6.08
N ALA A 3 -30.88 6.65 -4.84
CA ALA A 3 -31.89 7.65 -4.51
C ALA A 3 -31.33 9.08 -4.58
N ASP A 4 -30.06 9.26 -4.20
CA ASP A 4 -29.39 10.56 -4.21
C ASP A 4 -29.08 11.02 -5.63
N LEU A 5 -28.58 10.12 -6.47
CA LEU A 5 -28.36 10.39 -7.90
C LEU A 5 -29.66 10.77 -8.60
N ARG A 6 -30.77 10.08 -8.28
CA ARG A 6 -32.12 10.42 -8.78
C ARG A 6 -32.63 11.76 -8.26
N ALA A 7 -32.22 12.18 -7.07
CA ALA A 7 -32.54 13.48 -6.48
C ALA A 7 -31.56 14.60 -6.89
N GLY A 8 -30.61 14.34 -7.81
CA GLY A 8 -29.60 15.31 -8.24
C GLY A 8 -28.51 15.59 -7.21
N ARG A 9 -28.40 14.79 -6.15
CA ARG A 9 -27.34 14.87 -5.14
C ARG A 9 -26.18 13.97 -5.58
N ILE A 10 -24.97 14.53 -5.61
CA ILE A 10 -23.75 13.79 -5.96
C ILE A 10 -23.01 13.48 -4.64
N PRO A 11 -23.17 12.28 -4.06
CA PRO A 11 -22.42 11.90 -2.88
C PRO A 11 -20.92 11.80 -3.22
N ASN A 12 -20.07 12.45 -2.42
CA ASN A 12 -18.63 12.36 -2.54
C ASN A 12 -18.07 11.57 -1.35
N GLU A 13 -17.70 10.32 -1.61
CA GLU A 13 -17.17 9.38 -0.63
C GLU A 13 -15.66 9.12 -0.82
N ALA A 14 -14.97 9.95 -1.61
CA ALA A 14 -13.58 9.74 -1.96
C ALA A 14 -12.67 9.60 -0.73
N ALA A 15 -12.85 10.47 0.27
CA ALA A 15 -12.07 10.42 1.51
C ALA A 15 -12.35 9.15 2.34
N TYR A 16 -13.60 8.65 2.32
CA TYR A 16 -13.96 7.41 3.00
C TYR A 16 -13.33 6.20 2.30
N GLY A 17 -13.42 6.16 0.97
CA GLY A 17 -12.77 5.13 0.16
C GLY A 17 -11.25 5.09 0.36
N ALA A 18 -10.59 6.25 0.30
CA ALA A 18 -9.15 6.35 0.52
C ALA A 18 -8.73 5.84 1.91
N LYS A 19 -9.47 6.19 2.97
CA LYS A 19 -9.19 5.72 4.33
C LYS A 19 -9.47 4.21 4.51
N SER A 20 -10.47 3.67 3.83
CA SER A 20 -10.75 2.23 3.82
C SER A 20 -9.54 1.45 3.25
N THR A 21 -9.03 1.88 2.10
CA THR A 21 -7.82 1.31 1.51
C THR A 21 -6.60 1.47 2.42
N MET A 22 -6.43 2.65 3.02
CA MET A 22 -5.32 2.91 3.95
C MET A 22 -5.35 1.98 5.17
N THR A 23 -6.54 1.55 5.63
CA THR A 23 -6.67 0.58 6.72
C THR A 23 -6.04 -0.78 6.36
N SER A 24 -6.23 -1.23 5.11
CA SER A 24 -5.60 -2.47 4.62
C SER A 24 -4.07 -2.33 4.54
N ILE A 25 -3.56 -1.17 4.12
CA ILE A 25 -2.12 -0.89 4.08
C ILE A 25 -1.54 -0.89 5.50
N LEU A 26 -2.21 -0.22 6.44
CA LEU A 26 -1.83 -0.22 7.85
C LEU A 26 -1.79 -1.64 8.44
N GLY A 27 -2.79 -2.47 8.13
CA GLY A 27 -2.82 -3.88 8.55
C GLY A 27 -1.61 -4.67 8.03
N ARG A 28 -1.21 -4.45 6.76
CA ARG A 28 -0.01 -5.06 6.17
C ARG A 28 1.26 -4.60 6.88
N MET A 29 1.42 -3.29 7.11
CA MET A 29 2.59 -2.72 7.78
C MET A 29 2.73 -3.28 9.21
N ALA A 30 1.62 -3.35 9.96
CA ALA A 30 1.61 -3.90 11.31
C ALA A 30 1.90 -5.41 11.31
N THR A 31 1.33 -6.17 10.37
CA THR A 31 1.52 -7.63 10.30
C THR A 31 2.97 -8.00 9.96
N TYR A 32 3.58 -7.32 8.99
CA TYR A 32 4.93 -7.67 8.54
C TYR A 32 6.01 -7.26 9.53
N SER A 33 5.88 -6.10 10.16
CA SER A 33 6.82 -5.67 11.21
C SER A 33 6.58 -6.32 12.56
N GLY A 34 5.35 -6.77 12.84
CA GLY A 34 4.92 -7.17 14.18
C GLY A 34 4.93 -6.02 15.18
N GLN A 35 4.88 -4.78 14.71
CA GLN A 35 4.97 -3.57 15.53
C GLN A 35 3.62 -2.85 15.62
N MET A 36 3.47 -2.09 16.70
CA MET A 36 2.35 -1.16 16.84
C MET A 36 2.62 0.08 15.98
N ILE A 37 1.78 0.31 14.98
CA ILE A 37 1.87 1.46 14.08
C ILE A 37 0.67 2.38 14.32
N LYS A 38 0.93 3.67 14.54
CA LYS A 38 -0.13 4.67 14.70
C LYS A 38 -0.64 5.09 13.33
N TRP A 39 -1.92 5.45 13.26
CA TRP A 39 -2.56 5.92 12.03
C TRP A 39 -1.84 7.13 11.42
N ASP A 40 -1.51 8.12 12.25
CA ASP A 40 -0.88 9.36 11.78
C ASP A 40 0.55 9.13 11.27
N ASP A 41 1.29 8.19 11.84
CA ASP A 41 2.63 7.83 11.36
C ASP A 41 2.54 7.12 9.99
N ALA A 42 1.54 6.25 9.83
CA ALA A 42 1.33 5.50 8.59
C ALA A 42 0.87 6.37 7.41
N ILE A 43 -0.06 7.31 7.65
CA ILE A 43 -0.60 8.15 6.56
C ILE A 43 0.39 9.22 6.08
N ASN A 44 1.37 9.57 6.93
CA ASN A 44 2.43 10.52 6.62
C ASN A 44 3.77 9.84 6.28
N SER A 45 3.80 8.51 6.13
CA SER A 45 5.03 7.80 5.77
C SER A 45 5.42 8.08 4.31
N ASP A 46 6.70 8.37 4.10
CA ASP A 46 7.31 8.55 2.78
C ASP A 46 7.88 7.23 2.21
N LEU A 47 7.57 6.09 2.84
CA LEU A 47 8.09 4.79 2.42
C LEU A 47 7.61 4.42 1.02
N LYS A 48 8.57 4.30 0.09
CA LYS A 48 8.37 3.72 -1.22
C LYS A 48 8.92 2.29 -1.24
N LEU A 49 8.09 1.32 -1.65
CA LEU A 49 8.50 -0.09 -1.76
C LEU A 49 9.42 -0.34 -2.97
N CYS A 50 9.27 0.47 -4.00
CA CYS A 50 10.14 0.52 -5.17
C CYS A 50 10.08 1.91 -5.78
N ASP A 51 11.13 2.27 -6.52
CA ASP A 51 11.17 3.52 -7.28
C ASP A 51 10.43 3.34 -8.62
N VAL A 52 9.10 3.46 -8.58
CA VAL A 52 8.26 3.35 -9.78
C VAL A 52 8.46 4.51 -10.74
N ASP A 53 8.94 5.66 -10.26
CA ASP A 53 9.17 6.85 -11.07
C ASP A 53 10.36 6.67 -12.03
N ALA A 54 11.23 5.69 -11.75
CA ALA A 54 12.33 5.28 -12.61
C ALA A 54 11.89 4.42 -13.81
N LEU A 55 10.63 3.96 -13.85
CA LEU A 55 10.09 3.20 -14.98
C LEU A 55 9.53 4.14 -16.06
N HIS A 56 10.04 4.01 -17.26
CA HIS A 56 9.73 4.82 -18.44
C HIS A 56 9.12 4.02 -19.59
N SER A 57 9.29 2.69 -19.61
CA SER A 57 8.78 1.78 -20.63
C SER A 57 8.41 0.40 -20.06
N LEU A 58 7.72 -0.42 -20.86
CA LEU A 58 7.40 -1.81 -20.47
C LEU A 58 8.60 -2.74 -20.64
N GLU A 59 9.63 -2.25 -21.34
CA GLU A 59 10.88 -2.92 -21.63
C GLU A 59 11.94 -2.69 -20.54
N ASP A 60 11.68 -1.78 -19.61
CA ASP A 60 12.60 -1.48 -18.50
C ASP A 60 12.71 -2.66 -17.53
N GLU A 61 13.86 -2.79 -16.88
CA GLU A 61 14.07 -3.85 -15.89
C GLU A 61 13.09 -3.72 -14.72
N ALA A 62 12.49 -4.84 -14.34
CA ALA A 62 11.57 -4.87 -13.22
C ALA A 62 12.31 -4.43 -11.93
N PRO A 63 11.69 -3.58 -11.08
CA PRO A 63 12.33 -3.13 -9.83
C PRO A 63 12.65 -4.26 -8.85
N LEU A 64 12.02 -5.43 -9.03
CA LEU A 64 12.23 -6.64 -8.25
C LEU A 64 12.47 -7.79 -9.24
N SER A 65 13.67 -8.35 -9.19
CA SER A 65 14.03 -9.56 -9.93
C SER A 65 13.89 -10.80 -9.05
N PRO A 66 13.54 -11.95 -9.63
CA PRO A 66 13.55 -13.22 -8.90
C PRO A 66 14.98 -13.63 -8.55
N ASP A 67 15.12 -14.51 -7.56
CA ASP A 67 16.38 -15.16 -7.25
C ASP A 67 16.78 -16.19 -8.33
N ALA A 68 17.95 -16.83 -8.14
CA ALA A 68 18.48 -17.81 -9.09
C ALA A 68 17.57 -19.02 -9.33
N ASP A 69 16.68 -19.32 -8.36
CA ASP A 69 15.70 -20.40 -8.43
C ASP A 69 14.32 -19.91 -8.96
N GLY A 70 14.22 -18.63 -9.33
CA GLY A 70 13.00 -18.03 -9.86
C GLY A 70 12.01 -17.53 -8.81
N ASN A 71 12.38 -17.55 -7.52
CA ASN A 71 11.48 -17.17 -6.43
C ASN A 71 11.60 -15.68 -6.07
N TYR A 72 10.54 -15.14 -5.49
CA TYR A 72 10.54 -13.79 -4.93
C TYR A 72 10.56 -13.86 -3.40
N LYS A 73 11.21 -12.87 -2.78
CA LYS A 73 11.24 -12.76 -1.32
C LYS A 73 9.82 -12.60 -0.77
N VAL A 74 9.41 -13.53 0.08
CA VAL A 74 8.11 -13.50 0.75
C VAL A 74 8.24 -12.74 2.06
N ALA A 75 7.27 -11.88 2.36
CA ALA A 75 7.21 -11.19 3.65
C ALA A 75 6.86 -12.18 4.77
N ILE A 76 7.66 -12.17 5.84
CA ILE A 76 7.45 -13.02 7.02
C ILE A 76 6.74 -12.17 8.09
N PRO A 77 5.56 -12.58 8.58
CA PRO A 77 4.88 -11.86 9.66
C PRO A 77 5.76 -11.77 10.92
N GLY A 78 5.86 -10.56 11.48
CA GLY A 78 6.63 -10.29 12.70
C GLY A 78 8.15 -10.15 12.51
N ASP A 79 8.64 -10.09 11.27
CA ASP A 79 10.04 -9.78 11.02
C ASP A 79 10.31 -8.29 11.26
N LYS A 80 10.95 -7.99 12.38
CA LYS A 80 11.31 -6.63 12.80
C LYS A 80 12.32 -5.93 11.88
N ASN A 81 12.98 -6.68 10.98
CA ASN A 81 13.87 -6.10 9.97
C ASN A 81 13.09 -5.64 8.72
N THR A 82 11.79 -5.90 8.64
CA THR A 82 10.94 -5.39 7.56
C THR A 82 10.77 -3.87 7.72
N VAL A 83 11.18 -3.11 6.71
CA VAL A 83 10.95 -1.67 6.63
C VAL A 83 9.46 -1.43 6.37
N VAL A 84 8.79 -0.72 7.28
CA VAL A 84 7.32 -0.52 7.24
C VAL A 84 6.87 0.93 7.47
N LEU A 85 7.80 1.86 7.72
CA LEU A 85 7.55 3.30 7.83
C LEU A 85 8.73 4.10 7.27
#